data_AF-A0A8C3A5N9-F1
#
_entry.id   AF-A0A8C3A5N9-F1
#
_cell.length_a   1.000
_cell.length_b   1.000
_cell.length_c   1.000
_cell.angle_alpha   90.00
_cell.angle_beta   90.00
_cell.angle_gamma   90.00
#
_symmetry.space_group_name_H-M   'P 1'
#
loop_
_entity.id
_entity.type
_entity.pdbx_description
1 polymer ?
#
loop_
_entity_poly.entity_id
_entity_poly.type
_entity_poly.pdbx_seq_one_letter_code
_entity_poly.pdbx_strand_id
1 'polypeptide(L)'
;MAASFRSLPASCNNKWYYTRQQIDNSPSRRAGLDPDKELSYRQQAANLLQDMGQRLNVSQLTINTAIVYMHRFYMVQSFTRFHRNVISPAALFLAAKVEEQPRKLEHVIKVAHACLNPQDPSPDVRSDVTVSLFVPFLFLFFITAFEITIDHPHTHVVKCTQLVRGEH
;
A
#
# COMPACT_ATOMS: atom_id res chain seq x y z
N MET A 1 -9.85 -8.86 46.92
CA MET A 1 -8.98 -7.84 46.30
C MET A 1 -8.07 -8.53 45.29
N ALA A 2 -8.34 -8.39 43.99
CA ALA A 2 -7.39 -8.71 42.93
C ALA A 2 -7.81 -7.97 41.65
N ALA A 3 -6.96 -7.01 41.29
CA ALA A 3 -6.83 -6.27 40.04
C ALA A 3 -8.06 -6.09 39.13
N SER A 4 -8.67 -4.91 39.26
CA SER A 4 -9.40 -4.26 38.17
C SER A 4 -8.48 -4.16 36.95
N PHE A 5 -8.87 -4.75 35.83
CA PHE A 5 -8.22 -4.55 34.54
C PHE A 5 -8.34 -3.07 34.19
N ARG A 6 -7.30 -2.29 34.49
CA ARG A 6 -7.15 -0.95 33.92
C ARG A 6 -7.00 -1.15 32.42
N SER A 7 -8.04 -0.78 31.67
CA SER A 7 -7.93 -0.57 30.24
C SER A 7 -6.82 0.45 30.02
N LEU A 8 -5.75 0.02 29.36
CA LEU A 8 -4.72 0.92 28.88
C LEU A 8 -5.40 1.97 27.99
N PRO A 9 -5.04 3.25 28.09
CA PRO A 9 -5.62 4.28 27.24
C PRO A 9 -5.28 3.95 25.78
N ALA A 10 -6.31 3.71 24.98
CA ALA A 10 -6.19 3.43 23.55
C ALA A 10 -5.78 4.72 22.80
N SER A 11 -4.51 5.08 22.84
CA SER A 11 -3.99 6.29 22.17
C SER A 11 -3.22 6.03 20.88
N CYS A 12 -3.34 4.84 20.26
CA CYS A 12 -2.75 4.56 18.94
C CYS A 12 -3.69 3.87 17.92
N ASN A 13 -4.92 3.46 18.29
CA ASN A 13 -5.64 2.45 17.50
C ASN A 13 -6.64 2.99 16.44
N ASN A 14 -6.66 4.30 16.13
CA ASN A 14 -7.73 4.88 15.30
C ASN A 14 -7.25 5.79 14.15
N LYS A 15 -5.95 5.86 13.88
CA LYS A 15 -5.39 6.80 12.89
C LYS A 15 -5.77 6.48 11.44
N TRP A 16 -5.96 5.20 11.13
CA TRP A 16 -6.17 4.70 9.76
C TRP A 16 -7.55 4.06 9.53
N TYR A 17 -8.44 4.17 10.51
CA TYR A 17 -9.83 3.77 10.38
C TYR A 17 -10.68 5.00 10.18
N TYR A 18 -11.54 4.96 9.17
CA TYR A 18 -12.32 6.12 8.74
C TYR A 18 -13.81 5.78 8.74
N THR A 19 -14.64 6.74 9.13
CA THR A 19 -16.08 6.64 8.96
C THR A 19 -16.45 6.72 7.48
N ARG A 20 -17.65 6.25 7.11
CA ARG A 20 -18.16 6.38 5.74
C ARG A 20 -18.14 7.85 5.28
N GLN A 21 -18.56 8.77 6.15
CA GLN A 21 -18.52 10.22 5.85
C GLN A 21 -17.11 10.76 5.60
N GLN A 22 -16.09 10.24 6.28
CA GLN A 22 -14.69 10.63 6.03
C GLN A 22 -14.17 10.07 4.71
N ILE A 23 -14.54 8.85 4.35
CA ILE A 23 -14.25 8.25 3.03
C ILE A 23 -14.99 9.03 1.94
N ASP A 24 -16.22 9.44 2.20
CA ASP A 24 -17.03 10.19 1.25
C ASP A 24 -16.52 11.62 1.02
N ASN A 25 -15.77 12.15 1.98
CA ASN A 25 -15.07 13.41 1.88
C ASN A 25 -13.57 13.23 1.61
N SER A 26 -13.16 12.19 0.87
CA SER A 26 -11.75 11.94 0.54
C SER A 26 -11.11 13.14 -0.18
N PRO A 27 -9.77 13.29 -0.12
CA PRO A 27 -9.06 14.34 -0.88
C PRO A 27 -9.33 14.29 -2.39
N SER A 28 -9.53 13.09 -2.95
CA SER A 28 -9.85 12.91 -4.37
C SER A 28 -11.26 13.43 -4.70
N ARG A 29 -12.25 13.12 -3.86
CA ARG A 29 -13.62 13.62 -4.03
C ARG A 29 -13.72 15.13 -3.87
N ARG A 30 -13.01 15.71 -2.89
CA ARG A 30 -12.92 17.17 -2.72
C ARG A 30 -12.25 17.85 -3.92
N ALA A 31 -11.37 17.14 -4.63
CA ALA A 31 -10.77 17.60 -5.87
C ALA A 31 -11.65 17.36 -7.12
N GLY A 32 -12.90 16.94 -6.94
CA GLY A 32 -13.88 16.74 -8.02
C GLY A 32 -13.81 15.37 -8.69
N LEU A 33 -13.12 14.38 -8.12
CA LEU A 33 -13.12 13.02 -8.64
C LEU A 33 -14.42 12.30 -8.26
N ASP A 34 -15.09 11.73 -9.26
CA ASP A 34 -16.26 10.89 -9.07
C ASP A 34 -15.99 9.68 -8.15
N PRO A 35 -16.91 9.30 -7.24
CA PRO A 35 -16.72 8.19 -6.31
C PRO A 35 -16.42 6.84 -6.98
N ASP A 36 -17.11 6.50 -8.07
CA ASP A 36 -16.92 5.24 -8.77
C ASP A 36 -15.57 5.24 -9.50
N LYS A 37 -15.17 6.40 -10.01
CA LYS A 37 -13.84 6.59 -10.60
C LYS A 37 -12.73 6.46 -9.57
N GLU A 38 -12.90 7.01 -8.36
CA GLU A 38 -11.95 6.82 -7.26
C GLU A 38 -11.82 5.34 -6.87
N LEU A 39 -12.95 4.63 -6.76
CA LEU A 39 -12.97 3.19 -6.49
C LEU A 39 -12.24 2.39 -7.57
N SER A 40 -12.53 2.70 -8.84
CA SER A 40 -11.85 2.08 -9.99
C SER A 40 -10.34 2.31 -9.94
N TYR A 41 -9.87 3.51 -9.60
CA TYR A 41 -8.45 3.79 -9.47
C TYR A 41 -7.78 3.02 -8.33
N ARG A 42 -8.47 2.83 -7.19
CA ARG A 42 -7.97 2.01 -6.09
C ARG A 42 -7.84 0.54 -6.51
N GLN A 43 -8.83 0.00 -7.21
CA GLN A 43 -8.80 -1.38 -7.72
C GLN A 43 -7.68 -1.58 -8.75
N GLN A 44 -7.55 -0.67 -9.73
CA GLN A 44 -6.48 -0.72 -10.72
C GLN A 44 -5.09 -0.62 -10.08
N ALA A 45 -4.93 0.22 -9.05
CA ALA A 45 -3.68 0.34 -8.31
C ALA A 45 -3.33 -0.96 -7.55
N ALA A 46 -4.33 -1.62 -6.95
CA ALA A 46 -4.15 -2.90 -6.27
C ALA A 46 -3.77 -4.02 -7.24
N ASN A 47 -4.41 -4.10 -8.41
CA ASN A 47 -4.05 -5.07 -9.45
C ASN A 47 -2.62 -4.85 -9.95
N LEU A 48 -2.22 -3.60 -10.19
CA LEU A 48 -0.85 -3.28 -10.56
C LEU A 48 0.16 -3.72 -9.48
N LEU A 49 -0.14 -3.49 -8.21
CA LEU A 49 0.69 -3.94 -7.09
C LEU A 49 0.82 -5.47 -7.04
N GLN A 50 -0.28 -6.19 -7.28
CA GLN A 50 -0.28 -7.64 -7.35
C GLN A 50 0.60 -8.16 -8.49
N ASP A 51 0.41 -7.65 -9.70
CA ASP A 51 1.18 -8.06 -10.88
C ASP A 51 2.68 -7.77 -10.72
N MET A 52 3.00 -6.57 -10.22
CA MET A 52 4.38 -6.19 -9.94
C MET A 52 5.00 -7.07 -8.86
N GLY A 53 4.26 -7.35 -7.79
CA GLY A 53 4.74 -8.17 -6.67
C GLY A 53 5.05 -9.60 -7.10
N GLN A 54 4.19 -10.20 -7.93
CA GLN A 54 4.43 -11.52 -8.51
C GLN A 54 5.69 -11.53 -9.40
N ARG A 55 5.86 -10.53 -10.27
CA ARG A 55 7.05 -10.41 -11.14
C ARG A 55 8.34 -10.16 -10.37
N LEU A 56 8.27 -9.44 -9.25
CA LEU A 56 9.40 -9.21 -8.34
C LEU A 56 9.64 -10.39 -7.38
N ASN A 57 8.80 -11.42 -7.44
CA ASN A 57 8.83 -12.59 -6.57
C ASN A 57 8.91 -12.19 -5.09
N VAL A 58 8.04 -11.27 -4.66
CA VAL A 58 7.86 -10.94 -3.23
C VAL A 58 6.64 -11.67 -2.68
N SER A 59 6.60 -11.84 -1.37
CA SER A 59 5.51 -12.54 -0.70
C SER A 59 4.17 -11.81 -0.84
N GLN A 60 3.05 -12.55 -0.76
CA GLN A 60 1.71 -11.94 -0.74
C GLN A 60 1.54 -10.99 0.45
N LEU A 61 2.19 -11.28 1.58
CA LEU A 61 2.24 -10.39 2.74
C LEU A 61 2.78 -9.01 2.34
N THR A 62 3.93 -8.98 1.66
CA THR A 62 4.52 -7.74 1.13
C THR A 62 3.61 -6.99 0.16
N ILE A 63 2.93 -7.72 -0.72
CA ILE A 63 1.97 -7.13 -1.66
C ILE A 63 0.80 -6.48 -0.92
N ASN A 64 0.26 -7.19 0.08
CA ASN A 64 -0.84 -6.67 0.90
C ASN A 64 -0.40 -5.44 1.70
N THR A 65 0.81 -5.45 2.25
CA THR A 65 1.40 -4.29 2.94
C THR A 65 1.46 -3.08 2.01
N ALA A 66 1.89 -3.28 0.76
CA ALA A 66 1.94 -2.22 -0.25
C ALA A 66 0.53 -1.70 -0.63
N ILE A 67 -0.46 -2.58 -0.76
CA ILE A 67 -1.86 -2.20 -1.03
C ILE A 67 -2.41 -1.31 0.09
N VAL A 68 -2.15 -1.67 1.35
CA VAL A 68 -2.57 -0.86 2.49
C VAL A 68 -1.87 0.51 2.50
N TYR A 69 -0.56 0.57 2.19
CA TYR A 69 0.12 1.86 2.02
C TYR A 69 -0.51 2.73 0.95
N MET A 70 -0.86 2.14 -0.21
CA MET A 70 -1.57 2.85 -1.27
C MET A 70 -2.93 3.38 -0.79
N HIS A 71 -3.73 2.56 -0.10
CA HIS A 71 -5.03 2.99 0.42
C HIS A 71 -4.91 4.14 1.43
N ARG A 72 -3.96 4.03 2.36
CA ARG A 72 -3.66 5.06 3.37
C ARG A 72 -3.18 6.36 2.73
N PHE A 73 -2.31 6.27 1.72
CA PHE A 73 -1.81 7.44 1.01
C PHE A 73 -2.96 8.24 0.38
N TYR A 74 -3.90 7.58 -0.31
CA TYR A 74 -5.04 8.25 -0.95
C TYR A 74 -6.18 8.65 0.01
N MET A 75 -6.03 8.41 1.32
CA MET A 75 -6.87 9.06 2.33
C MET A 75 -6.32 10.44 2.74
N VAL A 76 -5.05 10.71 2.45
CA VAL A 76 -4.39 11.99 2.71
C VAL A 76 -4.16 12.79 1.43
N GLN A 77 -3.91 12.11 0.32
CA GLN A 77 -3.62 12.69 -1.00
C GLN A 77 -4.67 12.35 -2.04
N SER A 78 -4.68 13.11 -3.15
CA SER A 78 -5.63 12.93 -4.25
C SER A 78 -5.01 12.17 -5.43
N PHE A 79 -5.79 11.29 -6.05
CA PHE A 79 -5.47 10.68 -7.34
C PHE A 79 -5.32 11.70 -8.48
N THR A 80 -5.93 12.89 -8.36
CA THR A 80 -5.76 13.98 -9.34
C THR A 80 -4.39 14.63 -9.27
N ARG A 81 -3.71 14.54 -8.11
CA ARG A 81 -2.37 15.10 -7.89
C ARG A 81 -1.27 14.08 -8.06
N PHE A 82 -1.52 12.85 -7.62
CA PHE A 82 -0.55 11.75 -7.66
C PHE A 82 -1.15 10.58 -8.43
N HIS A 83 -0.54 10.24 -9.57
CA HIS A 83 -1.04 9.16 -10.40
C HIS A 83 -0.72 7.78 -9.81
N ARG A 84 -1.67 6.85 -9.89
CA ARG A 84 -1.54 5.48 -9.34
C ARG A 84 -0.28 4.74 -9.81
N ASN A 85 0.08 4.90 -11.08
CA ASN A 85 1.25 4.26 -11.69
C ASN A 85 2.58 4.68 -11.07
N VAL A 86 2.62 5.85 -10.43
CA VAL A 86 3.82 6.37 -9.75
C VAL A 86 3.84 5.91 -8.30
N ILE A 87 2.68 5.90 -7.64
CA ILE A 87 2.55 5.53 -6.23
C ILE A 87 2.67 4.02 -5.99
N SER A 88 2.13 3.18 -6.87
CA SER A 88 2.17 1.73 -6.70
C SER A 88 3.61 1.18 -6.61
N PRO A 89 4.55 1.48 -7.52
CA PRO A 89 5.93 1.02 -7.40
C PRO A 89 6.63 1.51 -6.13
N ALA A 90 6.37 2.76 -5.71
CA ALA A 90 6.93 3.32 -4.50
C ALA A 90 6.42 2.62 -3.24
N ALA A 91 5.11 2.34 -3.17
CA ALA A 91 4.48 1.61 -2.08
C ALA A 91 5.02 0.17 -1.98
N LEU A 92 5.20 -0.50 -3.12
CA LEU A 92 5.75 -1.86 -3.16
C LEU A 92 7.21 -1.91 -2.74
N PHE A 93 8.02 -0.94 -3.20
CA PHE A 93 9.42 -0.83 -2.80
C PHE A 93 9.57 -0.58 -1.30
N LEU A 94 8.72 0.27 -0.72
CA LEU A 94 8.69 0.48 0.74
C LEU A 94 8.30 -0.81 1.47
N ALA A 95 7.17 -1.42 1.12
CA ALA A 95 6.70 -2.66 1.75
C ALA A 95 7.75 -3.79 1.67
N ALA A 96 8.43 -3.93 0.53
CA ALA A 96 9.49 -4.92 0.36
C ALA A 96 10.66 -4.72 1.33
N LYS A 97 11.03 -3.46 1.63
CA LYS A 97 12.04 -3.18 2.66
C LYS A 97 11.57 -3.53 4.06
N VAL A 98 10.30 -3.26 4.35
CA VAL A 98 9.70 -3.45 5.68
C VAL A 98 9.55 -4.92 6.02
N GLU A 99 9.10 -5.71 5.06
CA GLU A 99 8.90 -7.15 5.22
C GLU A 99 10.21 -7.94 5.02
N GLU A 100 11.37 -7.27 5.12
CA GLU A 100 12.71 -7.86 4.99
C GLU A 100 12.92 -8.64 3.67
N GLN A 101 12.27 -8.19 2.58
CA GLN A 101 12.44 -8.71 1.21
C GLN A 101 12.90 -7.62 0.22
N PRO A 102 13.97 -6.85 0.52
CA PRO A 102 14.34 -5.70 -0.29
C PRO A 102 14.66 -6.08 -1.74
N ARG A 103 14.21 -5.24 -2.67
CA ARG A 103 14.51 -5.34 -4.11
C ARG A 103 15.29 -4.10 -4.55
N LYS A 104 16.18 -4.26 -5.54
CA LYS A 104 16.90 -3.12 -6.13
C LYS A 104 15.89 -2.17 -6.78
N LEU A 105 16.04 -0.86 -6.53
CA LEU A 105 15.13 0.15 -7.07
C LEU A 105 15.01 0.08 -8.59
N GLU A 106 16.14 -0.10 -9.29
CA GLU A 106 16.18 -0.28 -10.74
C GLU A 106 15.31 -1.45 -11.21
N HIS A 107 15.30 -2.55 -10.46
CA HIS A 107 14.50 -3.72 -10.80
C HIS A 107 13.00 -3.44 -10.61
N VAL A 108 12.63 -2.73 -9.54
CA VAL A 108 11.24 -2.30 -9.32
C VAL A 108 10.77 -1.39 -10.44
N ILE A 109 11.60 -0.45 -10.90
CA ILE A 109 11.28 0.45 -12.02
C ILE A 109 11.09 -0.33 -13.32
N LYS A 110 11.99 -1.27 -13.63
CA LYS A 110 11.88 -2.12 -14.83
C LYS A 110 10.59 -2.94 -14.82
N VAL A 111 10.24 -3.53 -13.68
CA VAL A 111 8.99 -4.29 -13.54
C VAL A 111 7.77 -3.39 -13.64
N ALA A 112 7.78 -2.21 -13.01
CA ALA A 112 6.69 -1.24 -13.13
C ALA A 112 6.44 -0.86 -14.59
N HIS A 113 7.50 -0.54 -15.32
CA HIS A 113 7.42 -0.23 -16.74
C HIS A 113 6.87 -1.39 -17.56
N ALA A 114 7.37 -2.61 -17.34
CA ALA A 114 6.89 -3.80 -18.05
C ALA A 114 5.41 -4.11 -17.78
N CYS A 115 4.89 -3.80 -16.58
CA CYS A 115 3.46 -3.95 -16.28
C CYS A 115 2.60 -2.87 -16.96
N LEU A 116 3.10 -1.64 -17.02
CA LEU A 116 2.34 -0.49 -17.53
C LEU A 116 2.38 -0.38 -19.06
N ASN A 117 3.53 -0.71 -19.65
CA ASN A 117 3.81 -0.61 -21.06
C ASN A 117 4.41 -1.94 -21.56
N PRO A 118 3.59 -3.00 -21.73
CA PRO A 118 4.10 -4.34 -22.09
C PRO A 118 4.75 -4.41 -23.48
N GLN A 119 4.40 -3.47 -24.36
CA GLN A 119 4.86 -3.41 -25.75
C GLN A 119 6.09 -2.52 -25.95
N ASP A 120 6.46 -1.72 -24.94
CA ASP A 120 7.59 -0.81 -25.03
C ASP A 120 8.89 -1.51 -24.62
N PRO A 121 10.02 -1.21 -25.29
CA PRO A 121 11.32 -1.74 -24.90
C PRO A 121 11.68 -1.31 -23.46
N SER A 122 12.51 -2.11 -22.80
CA SER A 122 12.91 -1.83 -21.41
C SER A 122 13.53 -0.43 -21.31
N PRO A 123 13.09 0.39 -20.33
CA PRO A 123 13.56 1.77 -20.23
C PRO A 123 15.06 1.77 -19.91
N ASP A 124 15.80 2.64 -20.57
CA ASP A 124 17.21 2.88 -20.23
C ASP A 124 17.26 3.49 -18.81
N VAL A 125 18.07 2.91 -17.93
CA VAL A 125 18.08 3.21 -16.48
C VAL A 125 18.77 4.55 -16.18
N ARG A 126 19.03 5.34 -17.22
CA ARG A 126 19.86 6.54 -17.15
C ARG A 126 18.99 7.78 -16.95
N SER A 127 19.04 8.27 -15.70
CA SER A 127 18.76 9.62 -15.21
C SER A 127 17.31 10.02 -14.86
N ASP A 128 16.33 10.03 -15.75
CA ASP A 128 15.06 10.74 -15.45
C ASP A 128 13.96 9.91 -14.76
N VAL A 129 13.83 8.62 -15.08
CA VAL A 129 12.76 7.77 -14.52
C VAL A 129 13.02 7.42 -13.04
N THR A 130 14.29 7.29 -12.66
CA THR A 130 14.72 6.96 -11.29
C THR A 130 14.44 8.10 -10.31
N VAL A 131 14.59 9.35 -10.75
CA VAL A 131 14.25 10.55 -9.96
C VAL A 131 12.73 10.68 -9.80
N SER A 132 11.97 10.35 -10.85
CA SER A 132 10.50 10.39 -10.83
C SER A 132 9.90 9.48 -9.76
N LEU A 133 10.54 8.34 -9.41
CA LEU A 133 10.09 7.45 -8.34
C LEU A 133 10.56 7.87 -6.93
N PHE A 134 11.69 8.57 -6.84
CA PHE A 134 12.35 8.87 -5.56
C PHE A 134 11.61 9.94 -4.73
N VAL A 135 11.08 10.98 -5.38
CA VAL A 135 10.34 12.05 -4.69
C VAL A 135 8.98 11.55 -4.15
N PRO A 136 8.16 10.81 -4.91
CA PRO A 136 6.94 10.18 -4.41
C PRO A 136 7.21 9.16 -3.31
N PHE A 137 8.31 8.40 -3.40
CA PHE A 137 8.74 7.49 -2.33
C PHE A 137 9.02 8.22 -1.03
N LEU A 138 9.77 9.32 -1.06
CA LEU A 138 10.04 10.13 0.12
C LEU A 138 8.74 10.69 0.72
N PHE A 139 7.85 11.21 -0.12
CA PHE A 139 6.58 11.78 0.32
C PHE A 139 5.62 10.73 0.90
N LEU A 140 5.53 9.55 0.30
CA LEU A 140 4.79 8.40 0.83
C LEU A 140 5.32 8.03 2.22
N PHE A 141 6.65 7.91 2.36
CA PHE A 141 7.32 7.61 3.62
C PHE A 141 6.99 8.63 4.72
N PHE A 142 7.08 9.93 4.41
CA PHE A 142 6.70 11.01 5.33
C PHE A 142 5.21 10.97 5.71
N ILE A 143 4.30 10.66 4.78
CA ILE A 143 2.86 10.57 5.04
C ILE A 143 2.48 9.35 5.88
N THR A 144 3.13 8.20 5.64
CA THR A 144 2.94 7.01 6.48
C THR A 144 3.48 7.20 7.90
N ALA A 145 4.17 8.32 8.18
CA ALA A 145 4.50 8.81 9.51
C ALA A 145 5.15 7.76 10.42
N PHE A 146 6.03 6.92 9.85
CA PHE A 146 6.72 5.85 10.58
C PHE A 146 5.82 4.78 11.23
N GLU A 147 4.50 4.76 10.98
CA GLU A 147 3.64 3.61 11.29
C GLU A 147 3.69 2.60 10.14
N ILE A 148 4.82 1.91 10.11
CA ILE A 148 5.21 1.00 9.05
C ILE A 148 4.59 -0.39 9.26
N THR A 149 4.28 -0.76 10.51
CA THR A 149 3.65 -2.04 10.86
C THR A 149 2.17 -2.06 10.46
N ILE A 150 1.82 -3.01 9.59
CA ILE A 150 0.44 -3.28 9.20
C ILE A 150 0.08 -4.66 9.73
N ASP A 151 -1.00 -4.73 10.51
CA ASP A 151 -1.59 -6.01 10.88
C ASP A 151 -2.50 -6.49 9.75
N HIS A 152 -2.28 -7.71 9.30
CA HIS A 152 -2.99 -8.28 8.16
C HIS A 152 -4.07 -9.26 8.64
N PRO A 153 -5.26 -9.26 8.03
CA PRO A 153 -6.34 -10.14 8.44
C PRO A 153 -5.98 -11.63 8.29
N HIS A 154 -5.04 -11.97 7.41
CA HIS A 154 -4.58 -13.35 7.20
C HIS A 154 -4.04 -14.01 8.47
N THR A 155 -3.38 -13.26 9.36
CA THR A 155 -2.88 -13.78 10.64
C THR A 155 -4.03 -14.27 11.54
N HIS A 156 -5.17 -13.58 11.52
CA HIS A 156 -6.36 -13.96 12.27
C HIS A 156 -7.09 -15.13 11.62
N VAL A 157 -7.19 -15.15 10.30
CA VAL A 157 -7.82 -16.25 9.55
C VAL A 157 -7.12 -17.57 9.83
N VAL A 158 -5.77 -17.60 9.76
CA VAL A 158 -4.98 -18.80 10.02
C VAL A 158 -5.21 -19.31 11.45
N LYS A 159 -5.13 -18.42 12.45
CA LYS A 159 -5.38 -18.75 13.86
C LYS A 159 -6.77 -19.35 14.07
N CYS A 160 -7.81 -18.74 13.49
CA CYS A 160 -9.17 -19.27 13.56
C CYS A 160 -9.28 -20.66 12.92
N THR A 161 -8.75 -20.86 11.71
CA THR A 161 -8.78 -22.19 11.07
C THR A 161 -8.01 -23.27 11.83
N GLN A 162 -6.92 -22.92 12.50
CA GLN A 162 -6.15 -23.85 13.34
C GLN A 162 -6.89 -24.22 14.62
N LEU A 163 -7.58 -23.25 15.25
CA LEU A 163 -8.40 -23.49 16.44
C LEU A 163 -9.59 -24.41 16.12
N VAL A 164 -10.29 -24.17 15.00
CA VAL A 164 -11.44 -25.00 14.60
C VAL A 164 -11.02 -26.42 14.18
N ARG A 165 -9.79 -26.60 13.69
CA ARG A 165 -9.24 -27.93 13.35
C ARG A 165 -8.59 -28.66 14.53
N GLY A 166 -8.35 -27.98 15.66
CA GLY A 166 -7.74 -28.55 16.86
C GLY A 166 -8.73 -29.17 17.85
N GLU A 167 -10.05 -29.10 17.58
CA GLU A 167 -11.09 -29.69 18.43
C GLU A 167 -11.61 -31.06 17.92
N HIS A 168 -10.84 -31.76 17.09
CA HIS A 168 -11.12 -33.14 16.66
C HIS A 168 -9.89 -34.04 16.76
#